data_AF-A0AAE3SZE1-F1
#
_entry.id   AF-A0AAE3SZE1-F1
#
_cell.length_a   1.000
_cell.length_b   1.000
_cell.length_c   1.000
_cell.angle_alpha   90.00
_cell.angle_beta   90.00
_cell.angle_gamma   90.00
#
_symmetry.space_group_name_H-M   'P 1'
#
loop_
_entity.id
_entity.type
_entity.pdbx_description
1 polymer ?
#
loop_
_entity_poly.entity_id
_entity_poly.type
_entity_poly.pdbx_seq_one_letter_code
_entity_poly.pdbx_strand_id
1 'polypeptide(L)'
;MRRILFLILCALALAACEKKPPPIESVESLVANPERLRALREACKADHAKVGDAQCNAVAEATRRRFMAGGQSPYANDPVKPPAPPAAEAASSTPKD
;
A
#
# COMPACT_ATOMS: atom_id res chain seq x y z
N MET A 1 -24.03 -37.42 -21.49
CA MET A 1 -24.50 -36.03 -21.30
C MET A 1 -24.46 -35.59 -19.83
N ARG A 2 -25.16 -36.27 -18.90
CA ARG A 2 -25.24 -35.88 -17.48
C ARG A 2 -23.89 -35.86 -16.71
N ARG A 3 -22.98 -36.81 -17.02
CA ARG A 3 -21.62 -36.86 -16.44
C ARG A 3 -20.71 -35.73 -16.92
N ILE A 4 -20.83 -35.36 -18.20
CA ILE A 4 -20.06 -34.24 -18.80
C ILE A 4 -20.51 -32.92 -18.16
N LEU A 5 -21.82 -32.77 -17.93
CA LEU A 5 -22.38 -31.60 -17.26
C LEU A 5 -21.86 -31.44 -15.82
N PHE A 6 -21.74 -32.54 -15.08
CA PHE A 6 -21.14 -32.55 -13.73
C PHE A 6 -19.65 -32.19 -13.73
N LEU A 7 -18.88 -32.68 -14.70
CA LEU A 7 -17.46 -32.36 -14.82
C LEU A 7 -17.23 -30.88 -15.15
N ILE A 8 -18.05 -30.30 -16.02
CA ILE A 8 -18.02 -28.87 -16.35
C ILE A 8 -18.39 -28.03 -15.12
N LEU A 9 -19.43 -28.44 -14.36
CA LEU A 9 -19.85 -27.72 -13.15
C LEU A 9 -18.75 -27.75 -12.07
N CYS A 10 -18.11 -28.90 -11.86
CA CYS A 10 -16.98 -29.01 -10.92
C CYS A 10 -15.78 -28.18 -11.36
N ALA A 11 -15.44 -28.17 -12.65
CA ALA A 11 -14.34 -27.36 -13.17
C ALA A 11 -14.57 -25.85 -12.98
N LEU A 12 -15.81 -25.38 -13.19
CA LEU A 12 -16.17 -23.97 -12.90
C LEU A 12 -16.09 -23.64 -11.41
N ALA A 13 -16.49 -24.57 -10.52
CA ALA A 13 -16.42 -24.37 -9.08
C ALA A 13 -14.96 -24.30 -8.58
N LEU A 14 -14.07 -25.14 -9.14
CA LEU A 14 -12.63 -25.15 -8.81
C LEU A 14 -11.95 -23.85 -9.25
N ALA A 15 -12.25 -23.34 -10.45
CA ALA A 15 -11.69 -22.08 -10.95
C ALA A 15 -12.11 -20.84 -10.13
N ALA A 16 -13.19 -20.93 -9.35
CA ALA A 16 -13.61 -19.86 -8.44
C ALA A 16 -12.82 -19.87 -7.11
N CYS A 17 -12.27 -21.01 -6.70
CA CYS A 17 -11.53 -21.15 -5.44
C CYS A 17 -10.02 -20.80 -5.55
N GLU A 18 -9.47 -20.63 -6.76
CA GLU A 18 -8.03 -20.45 -6.97
C GLU A 18 -7.58 -19.00 -7.17
N LYS A 19 -8.45 -18.01 -6.95
CA LYS A 19 -8.04 -16.59 -6.99
C LYS A 19 -7.30 -16.21 -5.72
N LYS A 20 -6.10 -16.75 -5.55
CA LYS A 20 -5.12 -16.16 -4.64
C LYS A 20 -4.75 -14.80 -5.23
N PRO A 21 -4.96 -13.69 -4.50
CA PRO A 21 -4.54 -12.39 -4.99
C PRO A 21 -3.05 -12.43 -5.31
N PRO A 22 -2.60 -11.70 -6.36
CA PRO A 22 -1.19 -11.63 -6.69
C PRO A 22 -0.40 -11.24 -5.44
N PRO A 23 0.78 -11.85 -5.22
CA PRO A 23 1.61 -11.49 -4.07
C PRO A 23 1.91 -10.00 -4.12
N ILE A 24 1.76 -9.35 -2.97
CA ILE A 24 2.01 -7.91 -2.84
C ILE A 24 3.49 -7.67 -3.13
N GLU A 25 3.76 -6.75 -4.06
CA GLU A 25 5.14 -6.35 -4.37
C GLU A 25 5.72 -5.55 -3.21
N SER A 26 6.92 -5.93 -2.76
CA SER A 26 7.58 -5.29 -1.61
C SER A 26 7.95 -3.84 -1.90
N VAL A 27 8.00 -3.05 -0.84
CA VAL A 27 8.35 -1.62 -0.93
C VAL A 27 9.76 -1.45 -1.50
N GLU A 28 10.71 -2.30 -1.10
CA GLU A 28 12.09 -2.29 -1.56
C GLU A 28 12.18 -2.55 -3.08
N SER A 29 11.40 -3.51 -3.58
CA SER A 29 11.33 -3.79 -5.03
C SER A 29 10.77 -2.60 -5.80
N LEU A 30 9.71 -1.98 -5.28
CA LEU A 30 9.08 -0.82 -5.90
C LEU A 30 9.95 0.44 -5.85
N VAL A 31 10.76 0.61 -4.80
CA VAL A 31 11.75 1.69 -4.71
C VAL A 31 12.84 1.53 -5.77
N ALA A 32 13.31 0.28 -5.97
CA ALA A 32 14.33 -0.05 -6.98
C ALA A 32 13.82 0.04 -8.42
N ASN A 33 12.51 -0.14 -8.65
CA ASN A 33 11.89 -0.20 -9.98
C ASN A 33 10.89 0.96 -10.21
N PRO A 34 11.35 2.16 -10.60
CA PRO A 34 10.49 3.35 -10.72
C PRO A 34 9.41 3.24 -11.80
N GLU A 35 9.68 2.57 -12.91
CA GLU A 35 8.70 2.34 -13.97
C GLU A 35 7.54 1.46 -13.48
N ARG A 36 7.87 0.40 -12.73
CA ARG A 36 6.87 -0.49 -12.14
C ARG A 36 6.02 0.23 -11.10
N LEU A 37 6.66 1.03 -10.25
CA LEU A 37 5.99 1.87 -9.26
C LEU A 37 5.02 2.86 -9.92
N ARG A 38 5.41 3.48 -11.04
CA ARG A 38 4.55 4.41 -11.79
C ARG A 38 3.32 3.70 -12.36
N ALA A 39 3.50 2.54 -12.98
CA ALA A 39 2.41 1.75 -13.54
C ALA A 39 1.40 1.33 -12.46
N LEU A 40 1.88 0.85 -11.31
CA LEU A 40 1.01 0.48 -10.18
C LEU A 40 0.31 1.70 -9.56
N ARG A 41 0.96 2.86 -9.53
CA ARG A 41 0.34 4.10 -9.07
C ARG A 41 -0.83 4.52 -9.96
N GLU A 42 -0.70 4.40 -11.28
CA GLU A 42 -1.83 4.64 -12.19
C GLU A 42 -2.94 3.59 -12.03
N ALA A 43 -2.59 2.32 -11.83
CA ALA A 43 -3.56 1.27 -11.55
C ALA A 43 -4.34 1.53 -10.25
N CYS A 44 -3.66 1.94 -9.17
CA CYS A 44 -4.28 2.28 -7.88
C CYS A 44 -5.21 3.50 -7.98
N LYS A 45 -4.91 4.47 -8.84
CA LYS A 45 -5.81 5.61 -9.12
C LYS A 45 -7.03 5.19 -9.92
N ALA A 46 -6.85 4.29 -10.87
CA ALA A 46 -7.92 3.85 -11.76
C ALA A 46 -8.94 2.97 -11.02
N ASP A 47 -8.47 2.01 -10.21
CA ASP A 47 -9.35 1.10 -9.47
C ASP A 47 -8.63 0.51 -8.25
N HIS A 48 -8.77 1.19 -7.11
CA HIS A 48 -8.17 0.79 -5.84
C HIS A 48 -8.70 -0.57 -5.35
N ALA A 49 -9.99 -0.85 -5.52
CA ALA A 49 -10.61 -2.08 -5.05
C ALA A 49 -10.09 -3.31 -5.81
N LYS A 50 -9.81 -3.15 -7.11
CA LYS A 50 -9.25 -4.21 -7.95
C LYS A 50 -7.77 -4.49 -7.64
N VAL A 51 -6.99 -3.46 -7.32
CA VAL A 51 -5.55 -3.61 -7.00
C VAL A 51 -5.34 -4.07 -5.54
N GLY A 52 -6.18 -3.59 -4.63
CA GLY A 52 -6.18 -3.93 -3.21
C GLY A 52 -5.38 -2.94 -2.36
N ASP A 53 -5.94 -2.62 -1.18
CA ASP A 53 -5.41 -1.60 -0.27
C ASP A 53 -3.96 -1.85 0.12
N ALA A 54 -3.62 -3.10 0.41
CA ALA A 54 -2.27 -3.44 0.86
C ALA A 54 -1.21 -3.21 -0.24
N GLN A 55 -1.54 -3.43 -1.52
CA GLN A 55 -0.64 -3.12 -2.63
C GLN A 55 -0.54 -1.62 -2.89
N CYS A 56 -1.64 -0.88 -2.80
CA CYS A 56 -1.62 0.57 -2.97
C CYS A 56 -0.93 1.29 -1.81
N ASN A 57 -1.01 0.76 -0.59
CA ASN A 57 -0.23 1.23 0.56
C ASN A 57 1.27 1.02 0.35
N ALA A 58 1.68 -0.15 -0.16
CA ALA A 58 3.09 -0.41 -0.49
C ALA A 58 3.61 0.54 -1.59
N VAL A 59 2.78 0.85 -2.60
CA VAL A 59 3.07 1.85 -3.65
C VAL A 59 3.22 3.26 -3.06
N ALA A 60 2.33 3.65 -2.13
CA ALA A 60 2.41 4.93 -1.46
C ALA A 60 3.68 5.06 -0.62
N GLU A 61 4.03 4.01 0.13
CA GLU A 61 5.25 3.97 0.92
C GLU A 61 6.50 4.03 0.04
N ALA A 62 6.57 3.23 -1.03
CA ALA A 62 7.68 3.26 -1.98
C ALA A 62 7.86 4.66 -2.60
N THR A 63 6.75 5.30 -2.97
CA THR A 63 6.76 6.68 -3.47
C THR A 63 7.33 7.65 -2.42
N ARG A 64 6.87 7.55 -1.17
CA ARG A 64 7.36 8.38 -0.05
C ARG A 64 8.86 8.18 0.17
N ARG A 65 9.33 6.94 0.24
CA ARG A 65 10.75 6.63 0.44
C ARG A 65 11.60 7.23 -0.67
N ARG A 66 11.19 7.10 -1.93
CA ARG A 66 11.90 7.71 -3.08
C ARG A 66 11.91 9.24 -2.99
N PHE A 67 10.81 9.86 -2.58
CA PHE A 67 10.74 11.31 -2.40
C PHE A 67 11.70 11.79 -1.31
N MET A 68 11.72 11.12 -0.16
CA MET A 68 12.57 11.50 0.98
C MET A 68 14.06 11.16 0.76
N ALA A 69 14.38 10.19 -0.11
CA ALA A 69 15.75 9.82 -0.44
C ALA A 69 16.48 10.84 -1.34
N GLY A 70 15.77 11.82 -1.91
CA GLY A 70 16.31 12.80 -2.86
C GLY A 70 17.30 13.83 -2.30
N GLY A 71 17.69 13.71 -1.03
CA GLY A 71 18.64 14.62 -0.37
C GLY A 71 17.96 15.62 0.56
N GLN A 72 18.72 16.63 0.96
CA GLN A 72 18.25 17.65 1.90
C GLN A 72 17.07 18.43 1.30
N SER A 73 16.02 18.63 2.09
CA SER A 73 14.88 19.49 1.74
C SER A 73 15.36 20.88 1.30
N PRO A 74 14.74 21.50 0.26
CA PRO A 74 15.02 22.88 -0.12
C PRO A 74 14.85 23.88 1.04
N TYR A 75 14.00 23.54 2.00
CA TYR A 75 13.67 24.36 3.16
C TYR A 75 14.54 24.06 4.40
N ALA A 76 15.56 23.21 4.27
CA ALA A 76 16.33 22.77 5.44
C ALA A 76 17.15 23.87 6.12
N ASN A 77 17.43 24.97 5.41
CA ASN A 77 18.14 26.14 5.95
C ASN A 77 17.19 27.27 6.37
N ASP A 78 15.88 27.09 6.22
CA ASP A 78 14.92 28.13 6.58
C ASP A 78 14.87 28.29 8.11
N PRO A 79 14.77 29.53 8.63
CA PRO A 79 14.62 29.76 10.07
C PRO A 79 13.32 29.12 10.58
N VAL A 80 13.43 28.00 11.30
CA VAL A 80 12.30 27.37 11.97
C VAL A 80 12.26 27.85 13.42
N LYS A 81 11.12 28.42 13.85
CA LYS A 81 10.89 28.70 15.27
C LYS A 81 10.95 27.36 16.02
N PRO A 82 11.81 27.19 17.04
CA PRO A 82 11.87 25.96 17.82
C PRO A 82 10.47 25.59 18.32
N PRO A 83 10.10 24.30 18.29
CA PRO A 83 8.84 23.88 18.89
C PRO A 83 8.83 24.35 20.35
N ALA A 84 7.66 24.79 20.84
CA ALA A 84 7.50 25.03 22.26
C ALA A 84 7.91 23.75 23.00
N PRO A 85 8.60 23.83 24.16
CA PRO A 85 8.88 22.65 24.95
C PRO A 85 7.57 21.89 25.15
N PRO A 86 7.57 20.55 25.01
CA PRO A 86 6.36 19.78 25.23
C PRO A 86 5.83 20.16 26.59
N ALA A 87 4.63 20.75 26.61
CA ALA A 87 3.93 21.01 27.86
C ALA A 87 3.87 19.65 28.57
N ALA A 88 4.52 19.57 29.73
CA ALA A 88 4.56 18.37 30.53
C ALA A 88 3.19 17.70 30.53
N GLU A 89 3.14 16.46 30.05
CA GLU A 89 2.27 15.40 30.54
C GLU A 89 1.01 15.91 31.27
N ALA A 90 0.07 16.48 30.53
CA ALA A 90 -1.19 16.98 31.08
C ALA A 90 -2.33 16.55 30.17
N ALA A 91 -2.66 15.26 30.26
CA ALA A 91 -4.03 14.76 30.49
C ALA A 91 -4.14 13.28 30.08
N SER A 92 -4.01 12.43 31.10
CA SER A 92 -4.89 11.28 31.34
C SER A 92 -5.04 10.23 30.23
N SER A 93 -4.23 9.18 30.34
CA SER A 93 -4.79 7.83 30.40
C SER A 93 -5.78 7.76 31.57
N THR A 94 -7.07 7.93 31.30
CA THR A 94 -8.11 7.29 32.13
C THR A 94 -8.37 5.91 31.55
N PRO A 95 -8.08 4.81 32.25
CA PRO A 95 -8.68 3.52 31.96
C PRO A 95 -10.21 3.67 32.11
N LYS A 96 -10.95 3.32 31.05
CA LYS A 96 -12.39 3.17 31.12
C LYS A 96 -12.67 1.68 31.24
N ASP A 97 -12.91 1.26 32.49
CA ASP A 97 -13.71 0.07 32.77
C ASP A 97 -15.13 0.22 32.20
#